data_AF-A0A356C072-F1
#
_entry.id   AF-A0A356C072-F1
#
_cell.length_a   1.000
_cell.length_b   1.000
_cell.length_c   1.000
_cell.angle_alpha   90.00
_cell.angle_beta   90.00
_cell.angle_gamma   90.00
#
_symmetry.space_group_name_H-M   'P 1'
#
loop_
_entity.id
_entity.type
_entity.pdbx_description
1 polymer ?
#
loop_
_entity_poly.entity_id
_entity_poly.type
_entity_poly.pdbx_seq_one_letter_code
_entity_poly.pdbx_strand_id
1 'polypeptide(L)'
;MNWRYWKVVCRYGHVGIGKEVSVARYLVTEKTANCIGVLDIAQAMPGVKANGVVSVLPISQQEWEAGKRMEEENFYLIRLFGLKGKQEAS
;
A
#
# COMPACT_ATOMS: atom_id res chain seq x y z
N MET A 1 9.43 -21.43 4.14
CA MET A 1 8.07 -20.92 3.89
C MET A 1 7.96 -20.50 2.43
N ASN A 2 6.82 -20.75 1.77
CA ASN A 2 6.64 -20.52 0.33
C ASN A 2 5.75 -19.29 0.12
N TRP A 3 6.36 -18.10 0.07
CA TRP A 3 5.66 -16.82 -0.02
C TRP A 3 5.59 -16.32 -1.47
N ARG A 4 4.63 -15.44 -1.74
CA ARG A 4 4.53 -14.64 -2.95
C ARG A 4 4.50 -13.16 -2.59
N TYR A 5 5.22 -12.36 -3.35
CA TYR A 5 5.41 -10.94 -3.08
C TYR A 5 4.74 -10.10 -4.16
N TRP A 6 4.23 -8.94 -3.74
CA TRP A 6 3.40 -8.10 -4.60
C TRP A 6 3.74 -6.62 -4.43
N LYS A 7 3.68 -5.90 -5.54
CA LYS A 7 3.58 -4.44 -5.58
C LYS A 7 2.16 -4.07 -5.96
N VAL A 8 1.53 -3.23 -5.17
CA VAL A 8 0.19 -2.71 -5.40
C VAL A 8 0.22 -1.20 -5.43
N VAL A 9 -0.33 -0.54 -6.45
CA VAL A 9 -0.41 0.93 -6.44
C VAL A 9 -1.77 1.35 -5.93
N CYS A 10 -1.82 2.05 -4.80
CA CYS A 10 -3.05 2.49 -4.15
C CYS A 10 -3.21 4.00 -4.17
N ARG A 11 -4.43 4.45 -4.41
CA ARG A 11 -4.88 5.83 -4.37
C ARG A 11 -5.41 6.18 -2.98
N TYR A 12 -4.77 7.17 -2.35
CA TYR A 12 -5.10 7.57 -0.98
C TYR A 12 -5.84 8.90 -0.90
N GLY A 13 -5.51 9.89 -1.74
CA GLY A 13 -5.99 11.26 -1.51
C GLY A 13 -5.85 12.19 -2.70
N HIS A 14 -6.00 13.48 -2.43
CA HIS A 14 -5.79 14.55 -3.40
C HIS A 14 -4.87 15.63 -2.82
N VAL A 15 -4.06 16.27 -3.66
CA VAL A 15 -3.19 17.41 -3.30
C VAL A 15 -3.59 18.68 -4.07
N GLY A 16 -4.89 18.84 -4.29
CA GLY A 16 -5.50 19.94 -5.06
C GLY A 16 -6.52 19.44 -6.07
N ILE A 17 -7.12 20.37 -6.81
CA ILE A 17 -8.13 20.05 -7.83
C ILE A 17 -7.49 19.18 -8.92
N GLY A 18 -8.05 17.98 -9.13
CA GLY A 18 -7.60 17.04 -10.16
C GLY A 18 -6.26 16.35 -9.90
N LYS A 19 -5.60 16.57 -8.76
CA LYS A 19 -4.30 15.95 -8.45
C LYS A 19 -4.46 14.86 -7.41
N GLU A 20 -4.34 13.61 -7.83
CA GLU A 20 -4.41 12.44 -6.98
C GLU A 20 -3.04 12.00 -6.46
N VAL A 21 -3.00 11.49 -5.23
CA VAL A 21 -1.81 10.85 -4.66
C VAL A 21 -1.97 9.34 -4.72
N SER A 22 -1.08 8.71 -5.48
CA SER A 22 -0.93 7.26 -5.54
C SER A 22 0.38 6.84 -4.90
N VAL A 23 0.35 5.78 -4.10
CA VAL A 23 1.52 5.24 -3.41
C VAL A 23 1.59 3.73 -3.64
N ALA A 24 2.79 3.24 -3.96
CA ALA A 24 3.04 1.81 -4.04
C ALA A 24 3.06 1.19 -2.63
N ARG A 25 2.34 0.07 -2.48
CA ARG A 25 2.32 -0.78 -1.31
C ARG A 25 2.92 -2.14 -1.60
N TYR A 26 3.65 -2.71 -0.66
CA TYR A 26 4.41 -3.95 -0.84
C TYR A 26 3.90 -5.03 0.10
N LEU A 27 3.19 -6.01 -0.47
CA LEU A 27 2.47 -7.04 0.27
C LEU A 27 3.13 -8.41 0.12
N VAL A 28 2.97 -9.25 1.13
CA VAL A 28 3.36 -10.66 1.13
C VAL A 28 2.12 -11.51 1.38
N THR A 29 1.95 -12.58 0.61
CA THR A 29 0.85 -13.53 0.76
C THR A 29 1.34 -14.96 0.58
N GLU A 30 0.51 -15.93 0.94
CA GLU A 30 0.77 -17.34 0.61
C GLU A 30 0.86 -17.56 -0.91
N LYS A 31 1.64 -18.56 -1.34
CA LYS A 31 1.88 -18.87 -2.76
C LYS A 31 0.60 -19.18 -3.56
N THR A 32 -0.46 -19.62 -2.90
CA THR A 32 -1.78 -19.92 -3.49
C THR A 32 -2.59 -18.66 -3.81
N ALA A 33 -2.27 -17.53 -3.18
CA ALA A 33 -2.97 -16.27 -3.40
C ALA A 33 -2.75 -15.76 -4.84
N ASN A 34 -3.81 -15.27 -5.46
CA ASN A 34 -3.79 -14.66 -6.78
C ASN A 34 -3.97 -13.14 -6.68
N CYS A 35 -3.94 -12.46 -7.83
CA CYS A 35 -4.06 -11.00 -7.88
C CYS A 35 -5.41 -10.47 -7.37
N ILE A 36 -6.50 -11.26 -7.44
CA ILE A 36 -7.82 -10.86 -6.95
C ILE A 36 -7.85 -10.82 -5.43
N GLY A 37 -7.34 -11.87 -4.76
CA GLY A 37 -7.25 -11.85 -3.29
C GLY A 37 -6.34 -10.71 -2.78
N VAL A 38 -5.28 -10.40 -3.51
CA VAL A 38 -4.38 -9.28 -3.18
C VAL A 38 -5.06 -7.92 -3.42
N LEU A 39 -5.86 -7.81 -4.47
CA LEU A 39 -6.69 -6.64 -4.74
C LEU A 39 -7.64 -6.38 -3.56
N ASP A 40 -8.34 -7.40 -3.06
CA ASP A 40 -9.27 -7.27 -1.94
C ASP A 40 -8.56 -6.79 -0.66
N ILE A 41 -7.39 -7.37 -0.34
CA ILE A 41 -6.55 -6.92 0.78
C ILE A 41 -6.18 -5.45 0.60
N ALA A 42 -5.74 -5.06 -0.59
CA ALA A 42 -5.28 -3.71 -0.86
C ALA A 42 -6.42 -2.66 -0.84
N GLN A 43 -7.62 -3.02 -1.28
CA GLN A 43 -8.80 -2.17 -1.20
C GLN A 43 -9.24 -1.93 0.24
N ALA A 44 -9.09 -2.94 1.12
CA ALA A 44 -9.40 -2.83 2.54
C ALA A 44 -8.35 -2.06 3.35
N MET A 45 -7.23 -1.65 2.75
CA MET A 45 -6.20 -0.92 3.48
C MET A 45 -6.69 0.46 3.94
N PRO A 46 -6.37 0.88 5.18
CA PRO A 46 -6.79 2.17 5.70
C PRO A 46 -6.40 3.33 4.78
N GLY A 47 -7.32 4.25 4.53
CA GLY A 47 -7.08 5.45 3.72
C GLY A 47 -7.05 5.21 2.20
N VAL A 48 -7.13 3.98 1.72
CA VAL A 48 -7.33 3.71 0.28
C VAL A 48 -8.77 4.05 -0.09
N LYS A 49 -8.96 4.78 -1.19
CA LYS A 49 -10.30 5.14 -1.67
C LYS A 49 -11.06 3.93 -2.22
N ALA A 50 -12.38 4.02 -2.33
CA ALA A 50 -13.17 3.08 -3.10
C ALA A 50 -12.64 2.96 -4.54
N ASN A 51 -12.46 1.72 -5.01
CA ASN A 51 -11.78 1.41 -6.29
C ASN A 51 -10.38 2.06 -6.40
N GLY A 52 -9.71 2.29 -5.27
CA GLY A 52 -8.45 3.02 -5.19
C GLY A 52 -7.23 2.22 -5.62
N VAL A 53 -7.34 0.93 -5.90
CA VAL A 53 -6.22 0.12 -6.37
C VAL A 53 -6.07 0.28 -7.89
N VAL A 54 -4.91 0.71 -8.33
CA VAL A 54 -4.57 1.00 -9.74
C VAL A 54 -3.94 -0.20 -10.42
N SER A 55 -3.06 -0.92 -9.70
CA SER A 55 -2.39 -2.11 -10.24
C SER A 55 -2.00 -3.07 -9.12
N VAL A 56 -1.98 -4.36 -9.46
CA VAL A 56 -1.52 -5.45 -8.60
C VAL A 56 -0.57 -6.31 -9.43
N LEU A 57 0.71 -6.33 -9.06
CA LEU A 57 1.75 -7.03 -9.82
C LEU A 57 2.57 -7.95 -8.90
N PRO A 58 2.80 -9.21 -9.30
CA PRO A 58 3.76 -10.05 -8.60
C PRO A 58 5.17 -9.49 -8.81
N ILE A 59 5.99 -9.56 -7.78
CA ILE A 59 7.38 -9.09 -7.78
C ILE A 59 8.30 -10.13 -7.13
N SER A 60 9.61 -9.95 -7.29
CA SER A 60 10.59 -10.72 -6.56
C SER A 60 10.65 -10.36 -5.07
N GLN A 61 11.25 -11.23 -4.26
CA GLN A 61 11.51 -10.94 -2.84
C GLN A 61 12.41 -9.71 -2.68
N GLN A 62 13.44 -9.57 -3.52
CA GLN A 62 14.37 -8.45 -3.45
C GLN A 62 13.67 -7.10 -3.71
N GLU A 63 12.77 -7.05 -4.69
CA GLU A 63 11.94 -5.87 -4.96
C GLU A 63 10.99 -5.56 -3.79
N TRP A 64 10.48 -6.58 -3.11
CA TRP A 64 9.64 -6.40 -1.92
C TRP A 64 10.44 -5.82 -0.75
N GLU A 65 11.63 -6.35 -0.46
CA GLU A 65 12.50 -5.84 0.61
C GLU A 65 12.95 -4.40 0.37
N ALA A 66 13.28 -4.06 -0.88
CA ALA A 66 13.57 -2.68 -1.27
C ALA A 66 12.33 -1.79 -1.13
N GLY A 67 11.18 -2.26 -1.61
CA GLY A 67 9.92 -1.54 -1.54
C GLY A 67 9.43 -1.26 -0.12
N LYS A 68 9.60 -2.22 0.80
CA LYS A 68 9.26 -2.06 2.22
C LYS A 68 10.04 -0.92 2.87
N ARG A 69 11.34 -0.82 2.60
CA ARG A 69 12.17 0.32 3.06
C ARG A 69 11.67 1.65 2.47
N MET A 70 11.31 1.66 1.19
CA MET A 70 10.75 2.86 0.56
C MET A 70 9.37 3.26 1.14
N GLU A 71 8.53 2.32 1.58
CA GLU A 71 7.27 2.63 2.26
C GLU A 71 7.52 3.30 3.61
N GLU A 72 8.50 2.81 4.38
CA GLU A 72 8.84 3.32 5.72
C GLU A 72 9.35 4.75 5.66
N GLU A 73 10.04 5.12 4.58
CA GLU A 73 10.54 6.46 4.31
C GLU A 73 9.54 7.35 3.54
N ASN A 74 8.36 6.83 3.19
CA ASN A 74 7.38 7.56 2.39
C ASN A 74 6.70 8.67 3.22
N PHE A 75 7.10 9.92 3.00
CA PHE A 75 6.57 11.09 3.70
C PHE A 75 5.03 11.19 3.70
N TYR A 76 4.35 10.78 2.63
CA TYR A 76 2.89 10.82 2.58
C TYR A 76 2.28 9.78 3.53
N LEU A 77 2.76 8.53 3.50
CA LEU A 77 2.30 7.48 4.42
C LEU A 77 2.62 7.83 5.88
N ILE A 78 3.83 8.35 6.14
CA ILE A 78 4.22 8.82 7.48
C ILE A 78 3.27 9.90 7.97
N ARG A 79 2.93 10.89 7.14
CA ARG A 79 1.98 11.94 7.53
C ARG A 79 0.56 11.39 7.73
N LEU A 80 0.13 10.46 6.88
CA LEU A 80 -1.21 9.89 6.91
C LEU A 80 -1.45 9.01 8.14
N PHE A 81 -0.46 8.19 8.53
CA PHE A 81 -0.59 7.22 9.63
C PHE A 81 0.19 7.60 10.89
N GLY A 82 1.29 8.33 10.78
CA GLY A 82 2.13 8.74 11.91
C GLY A 82 1.52 9.84 12.80
N LEU A 83 0.54 10.61 12.30
CA LEU A 83 -0.19 11.60 13.11
C LEU A 83 -1.31 10.97 13.96
N LYS A 84 -1.75 9.73 13.68
CA LYS A 84 -2.79 9.07 14.49
C LYS A 84 -2.31 8.68 15.89
N GLY A 85 -1.00 8.53 16.11
CA GLY A 85 -0.43 8.25 17.43
C GLY A 85 -0.44 9.43 18.42
N LYS A 86 -0.85 10.64 18.00
CA LYS A 86 -0.96 11.82 18.89
C LYS A 86 -2.39 12.35 19.09
N GLN A 87 -3.37 11.85 18.34
CA GLN A 87 -4.76 12.31 18.47
C GLN A 87 -5.60 11.50 19.47
N GLU A 88 -5.08 10.39 20.01
CA GLU A 88 -5.75 9.61 21.07
C GLU A 88 -5.23 9.95 22.49
N ALA A 89 -4.45 11.02 22.65
CA ALA A 89 -3.88 11.47 23.93
C ALA A 89 -4.14 12.96 24.24
N SER A 90 -5.32 13.49 23.85
CA SER A 90 -5.84 14.79 24.30
C SER A 90 -7.24 14.66 24.85
#